data_AF-A0A9D8FG95-F1
#
_entry.id   AF-A0A9D8FG95-F1
#
_cell.length_a   1.000
_cell.length_b   1.000
_cell.length_c   1.000
_cell.angle_alpha   90.00
_cell.angle_beta   90.00
_cell.angle_gamma   90.00
#
_symmetry.space_group_name_H-M   'P 1'
#
loop_
_entity.id
_entity.type
_entity.pdbx_description
1 polymer ?
#
loop_
_entity_poly.entity_id
_entity_poly.type
_entity_poly.pdbx_seq_one_letter_code
_entity_poly.pdbx_strand_id
1 'polypeptide(L)' 'KANKIYVIPPNNYLSILNGTLQLIKPQSPHATLPIDYFFKAVAQDQAGNATCIVLSGTGSDGSLGAKNIKS' A
#
# COMPACT_ATOMS: atom_id res chain seq x y z
N LYS A 1 15.28 1.25 -1.34
CA LYS A 1 16.65 1.45 -0.77
C LYS A 1 16.57 1.25 0.73
N ALA A 2 17.59 0.62 1.34
CA ALA A 2 17.63 0.40 2.80
C ALA A 2 17.73 1.73 3.58
N ASN A 3 17.29 1.71 4.84
CA ASN A 3 17.37 2.82 5.80
C ASN A 3 16.69 4.12 5.34
N LYS A 4 15.52 4.00 4.70
CA LYS A 4 14.71 5.16 4.27
C LYS A 4 13.26 4.98 4.66
N ILE A 5 12.65 6.09 5.05
CA ILE A 5 11.20 6.20 5.22
C ILE A 5 10.66 6.95 4.02
N TYR A 6 9.63 6.40 3.39
CA TYR A 6 8.92 7.03 2.29
C TYR A 6 7.52 7.40 2.78
N VAL A 7 7.15 8.66 2.61
CA VAL A 7 5.83 9.18 3.01
C VAL A 7 5.06 9.52 1.73
N ILE A 8 3.82 9.05 1.64
CA ILE A 8 2.96 9.31 0.49
C ILE A 8 2.56 10.80 0.51
N PRO A 9 2.81 11.56 -0.56
CA PRO A 9 2.33 12.94 -0.65
C PRO A 9 0.79 12.99 -0.76
N PRO A 10 0.15 14.10 -0.36
CA PRO A 10 -1.30 14.23 -0.43
C PRO A 10 -1.82 14.05 -1.87
N ASN A 11 -3.05 13.58 -2.01
CA ASN A 11 -3.75 13.37 -3.29
C ASN A 11 -3.12 12.35 -4.24
N ASN A 12 -2.20 11.50 -3.75
CA ASN A 12 -1.59 10.44 -4.53
C ASN A 12 -1.87 9.07 -3.90
N TYR A 13 -1.91 8.05 -4.76
CA TYR A 13 -1.83 6.66 -4.34
C TYR A 13 -0.41 6.14 -4.50
N LEU A 14 -0.09 5.13 -3.69
CA LEU A 14 1.18 4.42 -3.75
C LEU A 14 0.95 3.01 -4.27
N SER A 15 1.82 2.58 -5.18
CA SER A 15 1.92 1.20 -5.65
C SER A 15 3.40 0.77 -5.64
N ILE A 16 3.67 -0.48 -5.99
CA ILE A 16 5.00 -1.02 -6.18
C ILE A 16 5.03 -1.88 -7.44
N LEU A 17 6.14 -1.80 -8.18
CA LEU A 17 6.41 -2.65 -9.35
C LEU A 17 7.90 -2.92 -9.41
N ASN A 18 8.28 -4.19 -9.49
CA ASN A 18 9.67 -4.66 -9.52
C ASN A 18 10.50 -4.06 -8.37
N GLY A 19 9.97 -4.06 -7.15
CA GLY A 19 10.62 -3.50 -5.96
C GLY A 19 10.73 -1.96 -5.94
N THR A 20 10.09 -1.26 -6.88
CA THR A 20 10.16 0.20 -7.01
C THR A 20 8.81 0.85 -6.75
N LEU A 21 8.78 1.81 -5.82
CA LEU A 21 7.58 2.56 -5.46
C LEU A 21 7.11 3.43 -6.63
N GLN A 22 5.80 3.40 -6.90
CA GLN A 22 5.14 4.16 -7.96
C GLN A 22 4.10 5.10 -7.35
N LEU A 23 4.15 6.37 -7.71
CA LEU A 23 3.11 7.35 -7.36
C LEU A 23 2.08 7.41 -8.49
N ILE A 24 0.82 7.21 -8.13
CA ILE A 24 -0.29 7.18 -9.07
C ILE A 24 -1.23 8.32 -8.73
N LYS A 25 -1.63 9.09 -9.75
CA LYS A 25 -2.71 10.08 -9.60
C LYS A 25 -4.05 9.35 -9.64
N PRO A 26 -4.88 9.40 -8.58
CA PRO A 26 -6.19 8.77 -8.59
C PRO A 26 -7.08 9.44 -9.65
N GLN A 27 -7.72 8.63 -10.50
CA GLN A 27 -8.65 9.12 -11.53
C GLN A 27 -10.04 9.45 -10.96
N SER A 28 -10.39 8.89 -9.79
CA SER A 28 -11.62 9.19 -9.06
C SER A 28 -11.37 9.08 -7.55
N PRO A 29 -11.80 10.06 -6.74
CA PRO A 29 -11.56 10.09 -5.30
C PRO A 29 -12.46 9.15 -4.47
N HIS A 30 -13.46 8.49 -5.07
CA HIS A 30 -14.62 7.98 -4.32
C HIS A 30 -14.72 6.47 -4.09
N ALA A 31 -13.74 5.65 -4.48
CA ALA A 31 -13.94 4.19 -4.39
C ALA A 31 -12.70 3.35 -4.07
N THR A 32 -11.59 3.94 -3.66
CA THR A 32 -10.37 3.17 -3.40
C THR A 32 -9.94 3.36 -1.96
N LEU A 33 -9.79 2.24 -1.26
CA LEU A 33 -9.12 2.13 0.04
C LEU A 33 -7.61 2.14 -0.25
N PRO A 34 -6.91 3.29 -0.16
CA PRO A 34 -5.54 3.43 -0.66
C PRO A 34 -4.54 2.52 0.06
N ILE A 35 -4.73 2.23 1.34
CA ILE A 35 -3.85 1.32 2.09
C ILE A 35 -4.07 -0.11 1.60
N ASP A 36 -5.31 -0.55 1.45
CA ASP A 36 -5.62 -1.87 0.89
C ASP A 36 -5.10 -2.04 -0.54
N TYR A 37 -5.20 -1.00 -1.37
CA TYR A 37 -4.64 -0.96 -2.72
C TYR A 37 -3.12 -1.18 -2.69
N PHE A 38 -2.41 -0.42 -1.84
CA PHE A 38 -0.96 -0.54 -1.71
C PHE A 38 -0.54 -1.91 -1.20
N PHE A 39 -1.21 -2.42 -0.16
CA PHE A 39 -0.90 -3.74 0.42
C PHE A 39 -1.11 -4.88 -0.58
N LYS A 40 -2.13 -4.79 -1.43
CA LYS A 40 -2.33 -5.74 -2.54
C LYS A 40 -1.15 -5.70 -3.53
N ALA A 41 -0.69 -4.52 -3.93
CA ALA A 41 0.46 -4.40 -4.83
C ALA A 41 1.74 -4.96 -4.21
N VAL A 42 1.97 -4.71 -2.92
CA VAL A 42 3.11 -5.27 -2.17
C VAL A 42 3.05 -6.79 -2.09
N ALA A 43 1.89 -7.37 -1.78
CA ALA A 43 1.72 -8.82 -1.75
C ALA A 43 2.02 -9.46 -3.12
N GLN A 44 1.56 -8.83 -4.20
CA GLN A 44 1.77 -9.33 -5.56
C GLN A 44 3.24 -9.22 -6.02
N ASP A 45 3.93 -8.14 -5.67
CA ASP A 45 5.28 -7.86 -6.15
C ASP A 45 6.38 -8.47 -5.28
N GLN A 46 6.18 -8.50 -3.97
CA GLN A 46 7.21 -8.91 -3.00
C GLN A 46 6.93 -10.24 -2.32
N ALA A 47 5.69 -10.75 -2.38
CA ALA A 47 5.28 -11.98 -1.71
C ALA A 47 5.77 -12.03 -0.24
N GLY A 48 6.49 -13.09 0.14
CA GLY A 48 7.03 -13.26 1.50
C GLY A 48 8.18 -12.32 1.89
N ASN A 49 8.65 -11.44 0.99
CA ASN A 49 9.75 -10.51 1.27
C ASN A 49 9.29 -9.18 1.88
N ALA A 50 8.00 -9.02 2.20
CA ALA A 50 7.43 -7.81 2.76
C ALA A 50 6.69 -8.07 4.07
N THR A 51 6.66 -7.07 4.94
CA THR A 51 5.84 -7.04 6.15
C THR A 51 5.02 -5.76 6.15
N CYS A 52 3.72 -5.86 6.43
CA CYS A 52 2.86 -4.70 6.59
C CYS A 52 2.33 -4.60 8.00
N ILE A 53 2.27 -3.36 8.49
CA ILE A 53 1.84 -3.01 9.84
C ILE A 53 0.69 -2.03 9.69
N VAL A 54 -0.46 -2.36 10.27
CA VAL A 54 -1.60 -1.46 10.39
C VAL A 54 -1.57 -0.84 11.79
N LEU A 55 -1.60 0.48 11.86
CA LEU A 55 -1.65 1.23 13.12
C LEU A 55 -3.08 1.70 13.40
N SER A 56 -3.32 2.19 14.61
CA SER A 56 -4.63 2.73 14.99
C SER A 56 -5.02 3.90 14.08
N GLY A 57 -6.27 3.89 13.63
CA GLY A 57 -6.85 4.88 12.72
C GLY A 57 -8.37 4.77 12.70
N THR A 58 -9.03 5.73 12.06
CA THR A 58 -10.48 5.68 11.83
C THR A 58 -10.75 5.09 10.43
N GLY A 59 -11.67 4.13 10.35
CA GLY A 59 -12.02 3.44 9.09
C GLY A 59 -11.52 2.00 9.01
N SER A 60 -11.82 1.34 7.88
CA SER A 60 -11.47 -0.07 7.61
C SER A 60 -10.29 -0.26 6.64
N ASP A 61 -9.73 0.84 6.13
CA ASP A 61 -8.63 0.83 5.16
C ASP A 61 -7.36 0.21 5.78
N GLY A 62 -6.80 -0.79 5.09
CA GLY A 62 -5.65 -1.58 5.53
C GLY A 62 -6.00 -2.97 6.09
N SER A 63 -7.26 -3.20 6.48
CA SER A 63 -7.68 -4.49 7.05
C SER A 63 -7.79 -5.60 6.01
N LEU A 64 -8.27 -5.29 4.80
CA LEU A 64 -8.40 -6.27 3.73
C LEU A 64 -7.04 -6.57 3.08
N GLY A 65 -6.23 -5.53 2.90
CA GLY A 65 -4.87 -5.62 2.37
C GLY A 65 -3.95 -6.44 3.26
N ALA A 66 -4.09 -6.33 4.59
CA ALA A 66 -3.27 -7.09 5.53
C ALA A 66 -3.50 -8.61 5.39
N LYS A 67 -4.70 -9.04 5.00
CA LYS A 67 -4.98 -10.46 4.71
C LYS A 67 -4.22 -10.96 3.47
N ASN A 68 -4.06 -10.11 2.46
CA ASN A 68 -3.38 -10.48 1.22
C ASN A 68 -1.88 -10.71 1.41
N ILE A 69 -1.27 -10.17 2.47
CA ILE A 69 0.17 -10.29 2.74
C ILE A 69 0.50 -11.57 3.52
N LYS A 70 -0.48 -12.13 4.24
CA LYS A 70 -0.29 -13.35 5.03
C LYS A 70 -0.31 -14.65 4.18
N SER A 71 -0.66 -14.57 2.90
CA SER A 71 -0.91 -15.74 2.03
C SER A 71 0.28 -16.07 1.14
#